data_AF-A0A428TKM1-F1
#
_entry.id   AF-A0A428TKM1-F1
#
_cell.length_a   1.000
_cell.length_b   1.000
_cell.length_c   1.000
_cell.angle_alpha   90.00
_cell.angle_beta   90.00
_cell.angle_gamma   90.00
#
_symmetry.space_group_name_H-M   'P 1'
#
loop_
_entity.id
_entity.type
_entity.pdbx_description
1 polymer ?
#
loop_
_entity_poly.entity_id
_entity_poly.type
_entity_poly.pdbx_seq_one_letter_code
_entity_poly.pdbx_strand_id
1 'polypeptide(L)'
;MSGVELGLASLAAADLVLKYGRKLIKLYKDYNSADDYVKESILLVEAILSRADTQVGFLKQVDDKLSNEQRRIQFELYEMLKDRLHITVSKLESVISEKGIKKVKLAFVKSSIKEVVEQLERWQRIFDPTWLLIFRTRDIIMDTELQTELEASSRTGPVGESIAAQASRETLGEAHAFRRIVNGELDQVHVTLPQEKLNWNQAESVSFSSTQIIERIGSQKRYLVNSIPCHSNMDIASVRADSEDLARKLHQINSEDCGLLACYGLVKRRNSGQRKISSLDLVFQMPQNDAKPVTLRERLMQPQTFSLTEALNLSRHLAGAVSYVHAYHFVHKNIRPENILLFPKNESNTSLGSAYLLGFDSFRSVNFQTLFEGDITWEGNLYRHPGRQGLRAHDKYVMQHDVYSLGVCLLEIGLWASFVQHDGETSPGEALGLTVEDFGKIQETGKPSSFIKDHLVRLAQSKLPMKMGDRYTAVVVTCLCCLDEDNDDFGEESDMRDDDGILIGVKFIGKVLMRLNEISI
;
A
#
# COMPACT_ATOMS: atom_id res chain seq x y z
N MET A 1 -24.54 15.49 8.32
CA MET A 1 -24.74 15.00 9.70
C MET A 1 -23.91 15.87 10.61
N SER A 2 -24.43 16.24 11.79
CA SER A 2 -23.58 16.88 12.81
C SER A 2 -22.52 15.88 13.31
N GLY A 3 -21.40 16.36 13.89
CA GLY A 3 -20.33 15.47 14.39
C GLY A 3 -20.80 14.48 15.47
N VAL A 4 -21.84 14.85 16.23
CA VAL A 4 -22.48 13.98 17.23
C VAL A 4 -23.36 12.91 16.58
N GLU A 5 -24.16 13.28 15.58
CA GLU A 5 -24.94 12.31 14.80
C GLU A 5 -24.04 11.30 14.10
N LEU A 6 -22.91 11.76 13.56
CA LEU A 6 -21.94 10.90 12.88
C LEU A 6 -21.28 9.91 13.82
N GLY A 7 -20.88 10.34 15.03
CA GLY A 7 -20.35 9.43 16.05
C GLY A 7 -21.36 8.35 16.46
N LEU A 8 -22.62 8.74 16.71
CA LEU A 8 -23.68 7.78 17.05
C LEU A 8 -23.95 6.77 15.93
N ALA A 9 -23.95 7.23 14.66
CA ALA A 9 -24.11 6.34 13.52
C ALA A 9 -22.93 5.38 13.35
N SER A 10 -21.69 5.88 13.52
CA SER A 10 -20.46 5.07 13.52
C SER A 10 -20.53 3.95 14.56
N LEU A 11 -20.86 4.29 15.81
CA LEU A 11 -20.98 3.31 16.89
C LEU A 11 -22.09 2.28 16.63
N ALA A 12 -23.23 2.71 16.09
CA ALA A 12 -24.32 1.81 15.73
C ALA A 12 -23.94 0.84 14.59
N ALA A 13 -23.24 1.34 13.56
CA ALA A 13 -22.73 0.52 12.46
C ALA A 13 -21.71 -0.51 12.98
N ALA A 14 -20.80 -0.09 13.87
CA ALA A 14 -19.85 -0.96 14.52
C ALA A 14 -20.54 -2.09 15.32
N ASP A 15 -21.58 -1.78 16.09
CA ASP A 15 -22.37 -2.80 16.81
C ASP A 15 -23.01 -3.83 15.88
N LEU A 16 -23.48 -3.40 14.71
CA LEU A 16 -24.05 -4.31 13.72
C LEU A 16 -22.98 -5.19 13.07
N VAL A 17 -21.80 -4.66 12.75
CA VAL A 17 -20.65 -5.45 12.26
C VAL A 17 -20.33 -6.57 13.25
N LEU A 18 -20.13 -6.23 14.53
CA LEU A 18 -19.81 -7.19 15.58
C LEU A 18 -20.91 -8.25 15.75
N LYS A 19 -22.19 -7.83 15.68
CA LYS A 19 -23.35 -8.72 15.76
C LYS A 19 -23.40 -9.71 14.59
N TYR A 20 -23.27 -9.25 13.35
CA TYR A 20 -23.34 -10.12 12.18
C TYR A 20 -22.09 -11.01 12.07
N GLY A 21 -20.90 -10.51 12.43
CA GLY A 21 -19.67 -11.31 12.49
C GLY A 21 -19.80 -12.49 13.46
N ARG A 22 -20.24 -12.24 14.70
CA ARG A 22 -20.50 -13.31 15.68
C ARG A 22 -21.56 -14.31 15.22
N LYS A 23 -22.62 -13.82 14.57
CA LYS A 23 -23.67 -14.68 14.00
C LYS A 23 -23.12 -15.58 12.88
N LEU A 24 -22.25 -15.04 12.02
CA LEU A 24 -21.61 -15.79 10.94
C LEU A 24 -20.69 -16.90 11.47
N ILE A 25 -19.84 -16.59 12.46
CA ILE A 25 -18.98 -17.57 13.14
C ILE A 25 -19.84 -18.70 13.73
N LYS A 26 -20.95 -18.36 14.39
CA LYS A 26 -21.86 -19.36 14.96
C LYS A 26 -22.44 -20.29 13.88
N LEU A 27 -22.91 -19.74 12.76
CA LEU A 27 -23.44 -20.52 11.64
C LEU A 27 -22.40 -21.49 11.08
N TYR A 28 -21.13 -21.08 10.99
CA TYR A 28 -20.06 -21.96 10.52
C TYR A 28 -19.69 -23.04 11.53
N LYS A 29 -19.68 -22.74 12.84
CA LYS A 29 -19.49 -23.75 13.89
C LYS A 29 -20.60 -24.80 13.90
N ASP A 30 -21.83 -24.37 13.68
CA ASP A 30 -22.99 -25.26 13.59
C ASP A 30 -22.96 -26.10 12.28
N TYR A 31 -22.31 -25.57 11.23
CA TYR A 31 -22.07 -26.27 9.95
C TYR A 31 -20.92 -27.29 10.07
N ASN A 32 -21.19 -28.42 10.72
CA ASN A 32 -20.24 -29.53 10.87
C ASN A 32 -20.00 -30.25 9.52
N SER A 33 -19.08 -29.72 8.71
CA SER A 33 -18.65 -30.29 7.43
C SER A 33 -17.46 -31.22 7.60
N ALA A 34 -17.50 -32.39 6.94
CA ALA A 34 -16.35 -33.28 6.85
C ALA A 34 -15.35 -32.87 5.75
N ASP A 35 -15.69 -31.89 4.91
CA ASP A 35 -14.85 -31.41 3.80
C ASP A 35 -13.73 -30.48 4.32
N ASP A 36 -12.47 -30.84 4.03
CA ASP A 36 -11.31 -30.16 4.61
C ASP A 36 -11.13 -28.73 4.07
N TYR A 37 -11.43 -28.49 2.79
CA TYR A 37 -11.41 -27.14 2.21
C TYR A 37 -12.40 -26.20 2.92
N VAL A 38 -13.59 -26.69 3.24
CA VAL A 38 -14.58 -25.93 4.00
C VAL A 38 -14.07 -25.61 5.40
N LYS A 39 -13.47 -26.59 6.10
CA LYS A 39 -12.92 -26.36 7.45
C LYS A 39 -11.81 -25.31 7.44
N GLU A 40 -10.86 -25.43 6.51
CA GLU A 40 -9.75 -24.47 6.35
C GLU A 40 -10.26 -23.07 6.05
N SER A 41 -11.22 -22.96 5.13
CA SER A 41 -11.81 -21.66 4.77
C SER A 41 -12.61 -21.05 5.92
N ILE A 42 -13.30 -21.86 6.74
CA ILE A 42 -13.96 -21.39 7.96
C ILE A 42 -12.95 -20.84 8.97
N LEU A 43 -11.82 -21.52 9.17
CA LEU A 43 -10.75 -21.04 10.06
C LEU A 43 -10.21 -19.68 9.60
N LEU A 44 -10.03 -19.49 8.29
CA LEU A 44 -9.61 -18.21 7.72
C LEU A 44 -10.64 -17.10 7.98
N VAL A 45 -11.93 -17.39 7.78
CA VAL A 45 -13.00 -16.43 8.10
C VAL A 45 -13.04 -16.10 9.58
N GLU A 46 -12.89 -17.09 10.47
CA GLU A 46 -12.81 -16.87 11.92
C GLU A 46 -11.63 -15.98 12.30
N ALA A 47 -10.46 -16.20 11.68
CA ALA A 47 -9.28 -15.38 11.92
C ALA A 47 -9.49 -13.92 11.51
N ILE A 48 -10.01 -13.69 10.30
CA ILE A 48 -10.30 -12.35 9.79
C ILE A 48 -11.35 -11.64 10.64
N LEU A 49 -12.44 -12.32 11.00
CA LEU A 49 -13.51 -11.73 11.80
C LEU A 49 -13.09 -11.45 13.24
N SER A 50 -12.25 -12.30 13.84
CA SER A 50 -11.72 -12.05 15.18
C SER A 50 -10.81 -10.81 15.21
N ARG A 51 -9.97 -10.67 14.18
CA ARG A 51 -9.17 -9.48 13.96
C ARG A 51 -10.04 -8.23 13.81
N ALA A 52 -11.07 -8.30 12.96
CA ALA A 52 -12.01 -7.20 12.76
C ALA A 52 -12.79 -6.86 14.06
N ASP A 53 -13.22 -7.85 14.83
CA ASP A 53 -13.92 -7.67 16.12
C ASP A 53 -13.02 -6.90 17.11
N THR A 54 -11.73 -7.24 17.16
CA THR A 54 -10.73 -6.56 17.99
C THR A 54 -10.52 -5.10 17.56
N GLN A 55 -10.27 -4.88 16.26
CA GLN A 55 -10.03 -3.53 15.73
C GLN A 55 -11.26 -2.62 15.90
N VAL A 56 -12.45 -3.11 15.53
CA VAL A 56 -13.71 -2.37 15.65
C VAL A 56 -14.04 -2.13 17.12
N GLY A 57 -13.85 -3.13 17.98
CA GLY A 57 -14.06 -3.01 19.43
C GLY A 57 -13.21 -1.91 20.05
N PHE A 58 -11.92 -1.87 19.73
CA PHE A 58 -11.01 -0.82 20.17
C PHE A 58 -11.44 0.57 19.67
N LEU A 59 -11.73 0.72 18.37
CA LEU A 59 -12.13 2.02 17.82
C LEU A 59 -13.42 2.56 18.42
N LYS A 60 -14.34 1.69 18.87
CA LYS A 60 -15.52 2.13 19.62
C LYS A 60 -15.16 2.74 20.98
N GLN A 61 -14.14 2.23 21.66
CA GLN A 61 -13.70 2.74 22.97
C GLN A 61 -13.08 4.13 22.85
N VAL A 62 -12.41 4.40 21.72
CA VAL A 62 -11.69 5.66 21.47
C VAL A 62 -12.40 6.59 20.47
N ASP A 63 -13.67 6.32 20.13
CA ASP A 63 -14.43 7.09 19.12
C ASP A 63 -14.49 8.60 19.47
N ASP A 64 -14.55 8.93 20.76
CA ASP A 64 -14.57 10.31 21.25
C ASP A 64 -13.28 11.09 20.92
N LYS A 65 -12.16 10.39 20.68
CA LYS A 65 -10.85 10.95 20.29
C LYS A 65 -10.68 11.15 18.79
N LEU A 66 -11.53 10.52 17.98
CA LEU A 66 -11.42 10.60 16.52
C LEU A 66 -11.94 11.94 16.00
N SER A 67 -11.23 12.49 15.00
CA SER A 67 -11.72 13.63 14.22
C SER A 67 -12.98 13.29 13.42
N ASN A 68 -13.75 14.30 13.02
CA ASN A 68 -14.98 14.08 12.23
C ASN A 68 -14.71 13.33 10.92
N GLU A 69 -13.59 13.61 10.24
CA GLU A 69 -13.26 12.92 8.99
C GLU A 69 -12.84 11.47 9.23
N GLN A 70 -12.09 11.19 10.30
CA GLN A 70 -11.80 9.80 10.70
C GLN A 70 -13.09 9.04 11.02
N ARG A 71 -14.01 9.64 11.80
CA ARG A 71 -15.32 9.02 12.09
C ARG A 71 -16.13 8.75 10.84
N ARG A 72 -16.10 9.67 9.86
CA ARG A 72 -16.78 9.50 8.58
C ARG A 72 -16.27 8.27 7.85
N ILE A 73 -14.96 8.15 7.68
CA ILE A 73 -14.36 7.00 6.98
C ILE A 73 -14.63 5.70 7.75
N GLN A 74 -14.51 5.72 9.08
CA GLN A 74 -14.83 4.55 9.91
C GLN A 74 -16.28 4.11 9.71
N PHE A 75 -17.23 5.05 9.73
CA PHE A 75 -18.63 4.75 9.46
C PHE A 75 -18.84 4.12 8.07
N GLU A 76 -18.26 4.69 7.02
CA GLU A 76 -18.38 4.15 5.66
C GLU A 76 -17.78 2.73 5.55
N LEU A 77 -16.65 2.47 6.20
CA LEU A 77 -16.02 1.14 6.27
C LEU A 77 -16.85 0.14 7.07
N TYR A 78 -17.46 0.57 8.18
CA TYR A 78 -18.35 -0.28 8.98
C TYR A 78 -19.62 -0.63 8.22
N GLU A 79 -20.24 0.32 7.53
CA GLU A 79 -21.42 0.08 6.69
C GLU A 79 -21.09 -0.91 5.57
N MET A 80 -19.95 -0.73 4.90
CA MET A 80 -19.48 -1.65 3.86
C MET A 80 -19.33 -3.08 4.38
N LEU A 81 -18.69 -3.27 5.55
CA LEU A 81 -18.54 -4.60 6.15
C LEU A 81 -19.88 -5.17 6.63
N LYS A 82 -20.69 -4.33 7.30
CA LYS A 82 -22.01 -4.69 7.81
C LYS A 82 -22.90 -5.25 6.70
N ASP A 83 -22.99 -4.56 5.57
CA ASP A 83 -23.84 -4.99 4.45
C ASP A 83 -23.36 -6.32 3.88
N ARG A 84 -22.05 -6.49 3.70
CA ARG A 84 -21.44 -7.75 3.24
C ARG A 84 -21.73 -8.91 4.19
N LEU A 85 -21.57 -8.70 5.50
CA LEU A 85 -21.85 -9.71 6.53
C LEU A 85 -23.35 -10.03 6.58
N HIS A 86 -24.22 -9.02 6.49
CA HIS A 86 -25.66 -9.21 6.53
C HIS A 86 -26.17 -10.05 5.34
N ILE A 87 -25.72 -9.73 4.13
CA ILE A 87 -26.05 -10.49 2.91
C ILE A 87 -25.60 -11.95 3.06
N THR A 88 -24.36 -12.15 3.53
CA THR A 88 -23.78 -13.47 3.73
C THR A 88 -24.57 -14.30 4.73
N VAL A 89 -24.84 -13.74 5.92
CA VAL A 89 -25.60 -14.41 6.97
C VAL A 89 -26.96 -14.84 6.42
N SER A 90 -27.64 -13.95 5.70
CA SER A 90 -28.96 -14.23 5.12
C SER A 90 -28.91 -15.36 4.09
N LYS A 91 -27.89 -15.38 3.20
CA LYS A 91 -27.64 -16.46 2.23
C LYS A 91 -27.36 -17.81 2.91
N LEU A 92 -26.57 -17.82 3.98
CA LEU A 92 -26.22 -19.07 4.67
C LEU A 92 -27.39 -19.62 5.49
N GLU A 93 -28.16 -18.76 6.15
CA GLU A 93 -29.35 -19.18 6.90
C GLU A 93 -30.37 -19.87 5.99
N SER A 94 -30.61 -19.34 4.79
CA SER A 94 -31.53 -19.99 3.84
C SER A 94 -31.04 -21.40 3.47
N VAL A 95 -29.75 -21.57 3.19
CA VAL A 95 -29.16 -22.85 2.76
C VAL A 95 -29.13 -23.90 3.87
N ILE A 96 -28.84 -23.46 5.10
CA ILE A 96 -28.81 -24.34 6.27
C ILE A 96 -30.22 -24.79 6.64
N SER A 97 -31.23 -23.92 6.46
CA SER A 97 -32.64 -24.23 6.74
C SER A 97 -33.30 -25.15 5.71
N GLU A 98 -32.88 -25.12 4.45
CA GLU A 98 -33.48 -25.93 3.38
C GLU A 98 -33.15 -27.42 3.50
N LYS A 99 -34.05 -28.32 3.08
CA LYS A 99 -33.81 -29.78 2.99
C LYS A 99 -33.39 -30.22 1.58
N GLY A 100 -32.32 -29.65 1.02
CA GLY A 100 -31.73 -30.03 -0.28
C GLY A 100 -30.74 -31.21 -0.27
N ILE A 101 -30.43 -31.75 -1.47
CA ILE A 101 -29.43 -32.80 -1.71
C ILE A 101 -28.06 -32.34 -1.17
N LYS A 102 -27.42 -33.17 -0.32
CA LYS A 102 -26.15 -32.84 0.38
C LYS A 102 -25.05 -32.25 -0.52
N LYS A 103 -24.95 -32.70 -1.79
CA LYS A 103 -23.94 -32.22 -2.75
C LYS A 103 -24.21 -30.78 -3.24
N VAL A 104 -25.46 -30.44 -3.55
CA VAL A 104 -25.83 -29.09 -4.02
C VAL A 104 -25.63 -28.07 -2.90
N LYS A 105 -26.00 -28.44 -1.66
CA LYS A 105 -25.73 -27.63 -0.47
C LYS A 105 -24.24 -27.38 -0.25
N LEU A 106 -23.41 -28.44 -0.34
CA LEU A 106 -21.97 -28.31 -0.15
C LEU A 106 -21.34 -27.37 -1.19
N ALA A 107 -21.74 -27.50 -2.47
CA ALA A 107 -21.25 -26.63 -3.53
C ALA A 107 -21.64 -25.16 -3.29
N PHE A 108 -22.89 -24.91 -2.88
CA PHE A 108 -23.34 -23.56 -2.53
C PHE A 108 -22.54 -22.99 -1.36
N VAL A 109 -22.36 -23.76 -0.28
CA VAL A 109 -21.60 -23.30 0.89
C VAL A 109 -20.14 -23.02 0.53
N LYS A 110 -19.50 -23.85 -0.30
CA LYS A 110 -18.14 -23.56 -0.79
C LYS A 110 -18.06 -22.23 -1.54
N SER A 111 -19.01 -21.99 -2.45
CA SER A 111 -19.08 -20.74 -3.20
C SER A 111 -19.32 -19.55 -2.27
N SER A 112 -20.22 -19.68 -1.30
CA SER A 112 -20.53 -18.62 -0.34
C SER A 112 -19.33 -18.32 0.57
N ILE A 113 -18.62 -19.33 1.07
CA ILE A 113 -17.44 -19.12 1.90
C ILE A 113 -16.33 -18.43 1.10
N LYS A 114 -16.10 -18.86 -0.14
CA LYS A 114 -15.12 -18.21 -1.01
C LYS A 114 -15.43 -16.73 -1.23
N GLU A 115 -16.70 -16.41 -1.54
CA GLU A 115 -17.17 -15.02 -1.66
C GLU A 115 -16.91 -14.23 -0.37
N VAL A 116 -17.15 -14.83 0.79
CA VAL A 116 -16.94 -14.18 2.10
C VAL A 116 -15.47 -13.91 2.36
N VAL A 117 -14.59 -14.88 2.16
CA VAL A 117 -13.14 -14.72 2.33
C VAL A 117 -12.64 -13.57 1.46
N GLU A 118 -12.96 -13.59 0.17
CA GLU A 118 -12.53 -12.54 -0.78
C GLU A 118 -13.02 -11.14 -0.36
N GLN A 119 -14.28 -11.04 0.11
CA GLN A 119 -14.85 -9.76 0.54
C GLN A 119 -14.28 -9.26 1.87
N LEU A 120 -13.96 -10.16 2.79
CA LEU A 120 -13.37 -9.86 4.09
C LEU A 120 -11.91 -9.44 3.97
N GLU A 121 -11.10 -10.19 3.21
CA GLU A 121 -9.71 -9.81 2.90
C GLU A 121 -9.67 -8.44 2.19
N ARG A 122 -10.57 -8.22 1.23
CA ARG A 122 -10.67 -6.93 0.54
C ARG A 122 -11.01 -5.79 1.49
N TRP A 123 -11.89 -6.02 2.46
CA TRP A 123 -12.20 -5.01 3.47
C TRP A 123 -10.99 -4.72 4.37
N GLN A 124 -10.30 -5.76 4.84
CA GLN A 124 -9.08 -5.62 5.67
C GLN A 124 -8.00 -4.78 4.96
N ARG A 125 -7.75 -5.02 3.67
CA ARG A 125 -6.78 -4.24 2.88
C ARG A 125 -7.08 -2.73 2.86
N ILE A 126 -8.34 -2.32 2.97
CA ILE A 126 -8.74 -0.91 3.05
C ILE A 126 -8.67 -0.40 4.49
N PHE A 127 -9.09 -1.25 5.43
CA PHE A 127 -9.21 -0.91 6.83
C PHE A 127 -7.86 -0.73 7.52
N ASP A 128 -6.87 -1.57 7.21
CA ASP A 128 -5.58 -1.60 7.93
C ASP A 128 -4.77 -0.29 7.83
N PRO A 129 -4.62 0.37 6.66
CA PRO A 129 -4.01 1.70 6.62
C PRO A 129 -4.79 2.73 7.46
N THR A 130 -6.12 2.64 7.47
CA THR A 130 -6.98 3.54 8.26
C THR A 130 -6.77 3.33 9.75
N TRP A 131 -6.65 2.06 10.17
CA TRP A 131 -6.30 1.66 11.52
C TRP A 131 -4.97 2.27 11.97
N LEU A 132 -3.91 2.18 11.14
CA LEU A 132 -2.61 2.78 11.44
C LEU A 132 -2.65 4.33 11.47
N LEU A 133 -3.43 4.97 10.59
CA LEU A 133 -3.55 6.43 10.57
C LEU A 133 -4.11 7.00 11.87
N ILE A 134 -4.99 6.27 12.57
CA ILE A 134 -5.56 6.71 13.85
C ILE A 134 -4.45 6.82 14.91
N PHE A 135 -3.55 5.85 14.92
CA PHE A 135 -2.41 5.80 15.84
C PHE A 135 -1.32 6.83 15.52
N ARG A 136 -1.45 7.64 14.47
CA ARG A 136 -0.53 8.76 14.24
C ARG A 136 -0.73 9.91 15.21
N THR A 137 -1.97 10.11 15.69
CA THR A 137 -2.27 11.15 16.66
C THR A 137 -1.66 10.77 18.00
N ARG A 138 -0.87 11.66 18.61
CA ARG A 138 -0.31 11.41 19.96
C ARG A 138 -1.41 11.59 21.00
N ASP A 139 -1.86 10.48 21.59
CA ASP A 139 -2.81 10.48 22.68
C ASP A 139 -2.45 9.38 23.69
N ILE A 140 -2.19 9.82 24.92
CA ILE A 140 -1.76 8.94 26.01
C ILE A 140 -2.84 7.94 26.43
N ILE A 141 -4.12 8.29 26.23
CA ILE A 141 -5.26 7.43 26.54
C ILE A 141 -5.32 6.31 25.50
N MET A 142 -5.15 6.64 24.22
CA MET A 142 -5.07 5.62 23.16
C MET A 142 -3.90 4.64 23.42
N ASP A 143 -2.74 5.14 23.87
CA ASP A 143 -1.59 4.29 24.21
C ASP A 143 -1.88 3.35 25.38
N THR A 144 -2.50 3.89 26.44
CA THR A 144 -2.84 3.13 27.64
C THR A 144 -3.87 2.04 27.33
N GLU A 145 -4.89 2.37 26.54
CA GLU A 145 -5.92 1.41 26.14
C GLU A 145 -5.33 0.31 25.26
N LEU A 146 -4.48 0.67 24.29
CA LEU A 146 -3.85 -0.28 23.38
C LEU A 146 -2.94 -1.26 24.13
N GLN A 147 -2.16 -0.77 25.10
CA GLN A 147 -1.33 -1.61 25.97
C GLN A 147 -2.18 -2.53 26.84
N THR A 148 -3.30 -2.03 27.39
CA THR A 148 -4.22 -2.82 28.23
C THR A 148 -4.83 -3.98 27.45
N GLU A 149 -5.32 -3.73 26.23
CA GLU A 149 -5.86 -4.76 25.33
C GLU A 149 -4.79 -5.77 24.90
N LEU A 150 -3.57 -5.31 24.59
CA LEU A 150 -2.45 -6.20 24.24
C LEU A 150 -2.07 -7.13 25.41
N GLU A 151 -2.04 -6.62 26.64
CA GLU A 151 -1.80 -7.41 27.84
C GLU A 151 -2.94 -8.41 28.09
N ALA A 152 -4.19 -7.99 27.88
CA ALA A 152 -5.35 -8.87 28.00
C ALA A 152 -5.27 -10.04 27.02
N SER A 153 -4.90 -9.77 25.76
CA SER A 153 -4.71 -10.80 24.71
C SER A 153 -3.52 -11.75 24.93
N SER A 154 -2.57 -11.36 25.80
CA SER A 154 -1.37 -12.15 26.10
C SER A 154 -1.55 -13.09 27.31
N ARG A 155 -2.62 -12.95 28.10
CA ARG A 155 -2.89 -13.79 29.28
C ARG A 155 -3.26 -15.23 28.93
N THR A 156 -3.74 -15.47 27.71
CA THR A 156 -3.89 -16.81 27.13
C THR A 156 -2.54 -17.20 26.53
N GLY A 157 -1.77 -18.05 27.21
CA GLY A 157 -0.41 -18.40 26.78
C GLY A 157 -0.33 -19.02 25.37
N PRO A 158 0.86 -19.04 24.73
CA PRO A 158 1.04 -19.43 23.33
C PRO A 158 0.82 -20.93 23.03
N VAL A 159 0.67 -21.77 24.05
CA VAL A 159 0.48 -23.22 23.89
C VAL A 159 -1.01 -23.52 23.76
N GLY A 160 -1.44 -23.93 22.56
CA GLY A 160 -2.84 -24.30 22.27
C GLY A 160 -3.73 -23.11 21.86
N GLU A 161 -3.12 -22.00 21.46
CA GLU A 161 -3.83 -20.82 20.99
C GLU A 161 -4.50 -21.04 19.61
N SER A 162 -5.72 -20.54 19.46
CA SER A 162 -6.44 -20.57 18.18
C SER A 162 -5.84 -19.56 17.18
N ILE A 163 -5.88 -19.88 15.88
CA ILE A 163 -5.50 -18.98 14.77
C ILE A 163 -6.20 -17.62 14.90
N ALA A 164 -7.45 -17.61 15.36
CA ALA A 164 -8.22 -16.38 15.56
C ALA A 164 -7.66 -15.48 16.67
N ALA A 165 -7.19 -16.07 17.78
CA ALA A 165 -6.56 -15.34 18.87
C ALA A 165 -5.19 -14.80 18.45
N GLN A 166 -4.41 -15.59 17.69
CA GLN A 166 -3.16 -15.15 17.10
C GLN A 166 -3.36 -13.93 16.17
N ALA A 167 -4.31 -13.99 15.23
CA ALA A 167 -4.60 -12.87 14.32
C ALA A 167 -5.00 -11.59 15.06
N SER A 168 -5.72 -11.72 16.17
CA SER A 168 -6.13 -10.60 17.02
C SER A 168 -4.95 -9.97 17.76
N ARG A 169 -4.03 -10.81 18.29
CA ARG A 169 -2.80 -10.32 18.94
C ARG A 169 -1.86 -9.66 17.94
N GLU A 170 -1.70 -10.23 16.74
CA GLU A 170 -0.82 -9.70 15.71
C GLU A 170 -1.24 -8.28 15.29
N THR A 171 -2.55 -8.03 15.12
CA THR A 171 -3.03 -6.68 14.74
C THR A 171 -2.83 -5.64 15.85
N LEU A 172 -3.02 -6.01 17.12
CA LEU A 172 -2.75 -5.13 18.26
C LEU A 172 -1.25 -4.90 18.43
N GLY A 173 -0.46 -5.95 18.24
CA GLY A 173 1.01 -5.88 18.26
C GLY A 173 1.56 -4.97 17.17
N GLU A 174 1.01 -5.02 15.96
CA GLU A 174 1.35 -4.13 14.85
C GLU A 174 1.02 -2.66 15.20
N ALA A 175 -0.19 -2.39 15.70
CA ALA A 175 -0.57 -1.05 16.15
C ALA A 175 0.35 -0.53 17.26
N HIS A 176 0.68 -1.37 18.23
CA HIS A 176 1.54 -1.00 19.34
C HIS A 176 2.98 -0.75 18.87
N ALA A 177 3.52 -1.59 18.00
CA ALA A 177 4.82 -1.37 17.37
C ALA A 177 4.84 -0.05 16.57
N PHE A 178 3.77 0.23 15.83
CA PHE A 178 3.58 1.49 15.11
C PHE A 178 3.55 2.70 16.05
N ARG A 179 2.84 2.62 17.18
CA ARG A 179 2.81 3.70 18.18
C ARG A 179 4.19 4.00 18.76
N ARG A 180 4.96 2.97 19.09
CA ARG A 180 6.34 3.14 19.56
C ARG A 180 7.24 3.80 18.51
N ILE A 181 7.00 3.54 17.21
CA ILE A 181 7.67 4.26 16.12
C ILE A 181 7.31 5.75 16.14
N VAL A 182 6.01 6.07 16.15
CA VAL A 182 5.50 7.46 16.10
C VAL A 182 5.94 8.28 17.33
N ASN A 183 6.05 7.63 18.49
CA ASN A 183 6.52 8.24 19.73
C ASN A 183 8.06 8.37 19.81
N GLY A 184 8.82 7.79 18.87
CA GLY A 184 10.28 7.80 18.87
C GLY A 184 10.91 6.82 19.87
N GLU A 185 10.16 5.85 20.38
CA GLU A 185 10.60 4.91 21.42
C GLU A 185 11.44 3.73 20.87
N LEU A 186 11.52 3.58 19.55
CA LEU A 186 12.30 2.52 18.88
C LEU A 186 13.69 2.95 18.42
N ASP A 187 14.22 4.09 18.90
CA ASP A 187 15.59 4.54 18.60
C ASP A 187 16.68 3.52 18.99
N GLN A 188 16.34 2.49 19.79
CA GLN A 188 17.24 1.42 20.21
C GLN A 188 17.28 0.20 19.26
N VAL A 189 16.40 0.09 18.25
CA VAL A 189 16.42 -1.03 17.30
C VAL A 189 17.60 -0.86 16.34
N HIS A 190 18.61 -1.73 16.50
CA HIS A 190 19.81 -1.68 15.67
C HIS A 190 19.54 -2.23 14.27
N VAL A 191 19.25 -1.33 13.33
CA VAL A 191 19.01 -1.67 11.91
C VAL A 191 20.28 -1.68 11.05
N THR A 192 21.45 -1.32 11.59
CA THR A 192 22.69 -1.34 10.79
C THR A 192 23.19 -2.78 10.59
N LEU A 193 23.46 -3.13 9.34
CA LEU A 193 23.98 -4.42 8.93
C LEU A 193 25.46 -4.30 8.51
N PRO A 194 26.31 -5.29 8.83
CA PRO A 194 27.70 -5.31 8.39
C PRO A 194 27.80 -5.58 6.88
N GLN A 195 28.63 -4.79 6.19
CA GLN A 195 28.83 -4.87 4.74
C GLN A 195 29.37 -6.25 4.31
N GLU A 196 30.17 -6.88 5.16
CA GLU A 196 30.91 -8.13 4.90
C GLU A 196 29.99 -9.36 4.88
N LYS A 197 28.71 -9.24 5.26
CA LYS A 197 27.75 -10.36 5.23
C LYS A 197 27.03 -10.51 3.89
N LEU A 198 27.17 -9.55 2.97
CA LEU A 198 26.53 -9.58 1.66
C LEU A 198 27.57 -9.71 0.54
N ASN A 199 27.26 -10.51 -0.47
CA ASN A 199 28.16 -10.78 -1.58
C ASN A 199 28.01 -9.74 -2.70
N TRP A 200 28.57 -8.55 -2.49
CA TRP A 200 28.51 -7.43 -3.45
C TRP A 200 29.13 -7.74 -4.82
N ASN A 201 30.03 -8.74 -4.90
CA ASN A 201 30.68 -9.12 -6.16
C ASN A 201 29.76 -9.95 -7.07
N GLN A 202 28.69 -10.53 -6.52
CA GLN A 202 27.67 -11.29 -7.24
C GLN A 202 26.33 -10.53 -7.28
N ALA A 203 26.36 -9.20 -7.17
CA ALA A 203 25.14 -8.40 -7.26
C ALA A 203 24.54 -8.50 -8.67
N GLU A 204 23.32 -9.01 -8.75
CA GLU A 204 22.54 -9.09 -9.99
C GLU A 204 21.71 -7.81 -10.14
N SER A 205 21.68 -7.22 -11.33
CA SER A 205 20.85 -6.05 -11.60
C SER A 205 19.46 -6.47 -12.06
N VAL A 206 18.42 -5.79 -11.56
CA VAL A 206 17.05 -5.98 -12.03
C VAL A 206 16.80 -5.05 -13.23
N SER A 207 16.27 -5.59 -14.33
CA SER A 207 16.03 -4.83 -15.57
C SER A 207 15.24 -3.54 -15.30
N PHE A 208 15.74 -2.42 -15.85
CA PHE A 208 15.14 -1.09 -15.75
C PHE A 208 15.06 -0.50 -14.33
N SER A 209 15.57 -1.17 -13.29
CA SER A 209 15.50 -0.70 -11.90
C SER A 209 16.88 -0.32 -11.35
N SER A 210 16.93 0.56 -10.35
CA SER A 210 18.11 0.77 -9.51
C SER A 210 18.30 -0.33 -8.46
N THR A 211 17.32 -1.23 -8.32
CA THR A 211 17.33 -2.35 -7.38
C THR A 211 18.30 -3.45 -7.81
N GLN A 212 19.07 -3.97 -6.85
CA GLN A 212 19.97 -5.10 -7.05
C GLN A 212 19.52 -6.31 -6.22
N ILE A 213 19.78 -7.52 -6.71
CA ILE A 213 19.61 -8.76 -5.95
C ILE A 213 20.98 -9.19 -5.43
N ILE A 214 21.10 -9.43 -4.14
CA ILE A 214 22.37 -9.78 -3.49
C ILE A 214 22.19 -10.98 -2.56
N GLU A 215 23.12 -11.93 -2.66
CA GLU A 215 23.18 -13.11 -1.80
C GLU A 215 23.90 -12.83 -0.47
N ARG A 216 23.43 -13.51 0.58
CA ARG A 216 24.11 -13.54 1.87
C ARG A 216 25.32 -14.47 1.83
N ILE A 217 26.47 -14.00 2.29
CA ILE A 217 27.66 -14.86 2.42
C ILE A 217 27.38 -15.98 3.42
N GLY A 218 27.64 -17.22 2.99
CA GLY A 218 27.44 -18.42 3.80
C GLY A 218 25.98 -18.88 3.94
N SER A 219 25.06 -18.37 3.11
CA SER A 219 23.65 -18.78 3.11
C SER A 219 23.05 -18.66 1.70
N GLN A 220 22.01 -19.45 1.40
CA GLN A 220 21.26 -19.35 0.14
C GLN A 220 20.19 -18.24 0.16
N LYS A 221 20.22 -17.34 1.15
CA LYS A 221 19.25 -16.24 1.27
C LYS A 221 19.62 -15.10 0.33
N ARG A 222 18.63 -14.63 -0.43
CA ARG A 222 18.75 -13.49 -1.36
C ARG A 222 17.96 -12.29 -0.83
N TYR A 223 18.49 -11.10 -1.09
CA TYR A 223 17.88 -9.84 -0.69
C TYR A 223 17.80 -8.88 -1.86
N LEU A 224 16.80 -8.00 -1.80
CA LEU A 224 16.69 -6.85 -2.68
C LEU A 224 17.34 -5.65 -2.03
N VAL A 225 18.16 -4.91 -2.78
CA VAL A 225 18.96 -3.80 -2.25
C VAL A 225 18.72 -2.54 -3.07
N ASN A 226 18.25 -1.48 -2.40
CA ASN A 226 18.22 -0.12 -2.96
C ASN A 226 19.39 0.69 -2.40
N SER A 227 20.21 1.22 -3.30
CA SER A 227 21.42 1.96 -2.93
C SER A 227 21.19 3.46 -3.03
N ILE A 228 21.47 4.19 -1.96
CA ILE A 228 21.43 5.66 -1.90
C ILE A 228 22.87 6.16 -2.02
N PRO A 229 23.30 6.67 -3.19
CA PRO A 229 24.65 7.18 -3.36
C PRO A 229 24.87 8.42 -2.48
N CYS A 230 25.95 8.42 -1.70
CA CYS A 230 26.33 9.54 -0.83
C CYS A 230 27.31 10.46 -1.57
N HIS A 231 26.80 11.57 -2.11
CA HIS A 231 27.61 12.58 -2.76
C HIS A 231 28.15 13.62 -1.75
N SER A 232 29.23 14.31 -2.11
CA SER A 232 29.92 15.24 -1.20
C SER A 232 29.11 16.49 -0.83
N ASN A 233 28.09 16.82 -1.60
CA ASN A 233 27.16 17.94 -1.38
C ASN A 233 25.98 17.59 -0.46
N MET A 234 25.80 16.31 -0.10
CA MET A 234 24.68 15.86 0.73
C MET A 234 25.05 15.90 2.22
N ASP A 235 24.07 16.23 3.06
CA ASP A 235 24.19 16.00 4.51
C ASP A 235 24.01 14.50 4.81
N ILE A 236 25.13 13.76 4.77
CA ILE A 236 25.18 12.32 5.01
C ILE A 236 24.60 11.96 6.39
N ALA A 237 24.71 12.85 7.39
CA ALA A 237 24.18 12.57 8.72
C ALA A 237 22.65 12.56 8.73
N SER A 238 22.03 13.56 8.08
CA SER A 238 20.57 13.62 7.90
C SER A 238 20.05 12.46 7.04
N VAL A 239 20.69 12.18 5.89
CA VAL A 239 20.27 11.08 5.00
C VAL A 239 20.36 9.72 5.70
N ARG A 240 21.40 9.52 6.50
CA ARG A 240 21.55 8.32 7.32
C ARG A 240 20.44 8.21 8.37
N ALA A 241 20.13 9.30 9.08
CA ALA A 241 19.07 9.29 10.08
C ALA A 241 17.71 8.95 9.45
N ASP A 242 17.41 9.53 8.28
CA ASP A 242 16.19 9.24 7.52
C ASP A 242 16.13 7.77 7.05
N SER A 243 17.28 7.23 6.62
CA SER A 243 17.40 5.82 6.19
C SER A 243 17.27 4.83 7.35
N GLU A 244 17.83 5.16 8.51
CA GLU A 244 17.68 4.36 9.72
C GLU A 244 16.22 4.41 10.23
N ASP A 245 15.56 5.57 10.15
CA ASP A 245 14.15 5.70 10.50
C ASP A 245 13.25 4.88 9.57
N LEU A 246 13.42 5.02 8.25
CA LEU A 246 12.66 4.22 7.29
C LEU A 246 12.88 2.72 7.50
N ALA A 247 14.14 2.28 7.65
CA ALA A 247 14.45 0.88 7.89
C ALA A 247 13.76 0.37 9.16
N ARG A 248 13.73 1.16 10.25
CA ARG A 248 13.00 0.81 11.48
C ARG A 248 11.49 0.67 11.25
N LYS A 249 10.88 1.59 10.50
CA LYS A 249 9.43 1.52 10.21
C LYS A 249 9.07 0.32 9.34
N LEU A 250 9.83 0.11 8.25
CA LEU A 250 9.59 -0.99 7.32
C LEU A 250 9.98 -2.36 7.90
N HIS A 251 10.82 -2.43 8.93
CA HIS A 251 11.17 -3.69 9.61
C HIS A 251 9.98 -4.33 10.31
N GLN A 252 9.02 -3.53 10.79
CA GLN A 252 7.85 -4.00 11.54
C GLN A 252 6.68 -4.44 10.65
N ILE A 253 6.82 -4.28 9.33
CA ILE A 253 5.78 -4.69 8.39
C ILE A 253 5.72 -6.22 8.36
N ASN A 254 4.60 -6.76 8.83
CA ASN A 254 4.35 -8.20 8.88
C ASN A 254 3.27 -8.65 7.87
N SER A 255 2.56 -7.71 7.25
CA SER A 255 1.45 -8.01 6.33
C SER A 255 1.96 -8.23 4.90
N GLU A 256 1.82 -9.46 4.38
CA GLU A 256 2.15 -9.78 2.97
C GLU A 256 1.27 -9.00 1.98
N ASP A 257 0.09 -8.55 2.43
CA ASP A 257 -0.90 -7.84 1.61
C ASP A 257 -0.68 -6.33 1.51
N CYS A 258 0.28 -5.76 2.26
CA CYS A 258 0.51 -4.32 2.26
C CYS A 258 1.23 -3.79 1.00
N GLY A 259 1.76 -4.68 0.15
CA GLY A 259 2.49 -4.32 -1.07
C GLY A 259 3.86 -3.67 -0.81
N LEU A 260 4.37 -3.75 0.42
CA LEU A 260 5.71 -3.33 0.82
C LEU A 260 6.51 -4.53 1.32
N LEU A 261 7.84 -4.48 1.17
CA LEU A 261 8.72 -5.52 1.71
C LEU A 261 9.28 -5.11 3.07
N ALA A 262 9.36 -6.09 3.97
CA ALA A 262 10.03 -5.91 5.25
C ALA A 262 11.50 -5.54 5.03
N CYS A 263 11.93 -4.44 5.65
CA CYS A 263 13.33 -4.02 5.61
C CYS A 263 14.12 -4.77 6.69
N TYR A 264 15.12 -5.56 6.28
CA TYR A 264 16.00 -6.25 7.21
C TYR A 264 17.01 -5.30 7.88
N GLY A 265 17.35 -4.20 7.20
CA GLY A 265 18.22 -3.16 7.75
C GLY A 265 18.94 -2.34 6.69
N LEU A 266 19.96 -1.61 7.14
CA LEU A 266 20.74 -0.65 6.36
C LEU A 266 22.23 -1.03 6.37
N VAL A 267 22.86 -1.15 5.21
CA VAL A 267 24.31 -1.30 5.09
C VAL A 267 24.94 0.07 4.79
N LYS A 268 26.03 0.38 5.50
CA LYS A 268 26.85 1.58 5.26
C LYS A 268 28.06 1.17 4.44
N ARG A 269 28.04 1.41 3.14
CA ARG A 269 29.17 1.03 2.28
C ARG A 269 30.25 2.09 2.24
N ARG A 270 31.48 1.61 2.17
CA ARG A 270 32.69 2.42 1.95
C ARG A 270 33.48 1.82 0.80
N ASN A 271 34.00 2.68 -0.07
CA ASN A 271 34.91 2.24 -1.12
C ASN A 271 36.28 1.89 -0.51
N SER A 272 36.97 0.92 -1.11
CA SER A 272 38.30 0.49 -0.66
C SER A 272 39.26 1.68 -0.52
N GLY A 273 39.80 1.87 0.70
CA GLY A 273 40.72 2.97 1.00
C GLY A 273 40.07 4.32 1.38
N GLN A 274 38.74 4.44 1.34
CA GLN A 274 38.02 5.65 1.75
C GLN A 274 37.42 5.52 3.16
N ARG A 275 37.62 6.54 3.99
CA ARG A 275 37.01 6.62 5.34
C ARG A 275 35.56 7.10 5.31
N LYS A 276 35.14 7.75 4.21
CA LYS A 276 33.79 8.29 4.01
C LYS A 276 32.85 7.19 3.49
N ILE A 277 31.57 7.32 3.85
CA ILE A 277 30.49 6.47 3.35
C ILE A 277 30.24 6.82 1.88
N SER A 278 30.23 5.82 1.01
CA SER A 278 29.98 5.97 -0.42
C SER A 278 28.52 5.74 -0.79
N SER A 279 27.83 4.82 -0.11
CA SER A 279 26.38 4.65 -0.21
C SER A 279 25.77 4.12 1.07
N LEU A 280 24.46 4.36 1.21
CA LEU A 280 23.60 3.77 2.22
C LEU A 280 22.64 2.83 1.52
N ASP A 281 22.66 1.55 1.86
CA ASP A 281 21.96 0.52 1.09
C ASP A 281 20.88 -0.14 1.96
N LEU A 282 19.61 0.04 1.58
CA LEU A 282 18.46 -0.56 2.24
C LEU A 282 18.29 -2.00 1.77
N VAL A 283 18.22 -2.93 2.72
CA VAL A 283 18.16 -4.37 2.44
C VAL A 283 16.78 -4.90 2.76
N PHE A 284 16.07 -5.37 1.73
CA PHE A 284 14.71 -5.90 1.83
C PHE A 284 14.70 -7.41 1.69
N GLN A 285 13.83 -8.06 2.46
CA GLN A 285 13.65 -9.50 2.38
C GLN A 285 12.94 -9.88 1.08
N MET A 286 13.49 -10.85 0.36
CA MET A 286 12.88 -11.39 -0.83
C MET A 286 11.74 -12.35 -0.44
N PRO A 287 10.52 -12.22 -1.01
CA PRO A 287 9.41 -13.12 -0.69
C PRO A 287 9.69 -14.59 -1.00
N GLN A 288 10.43 -14.83 -2.09
CA GLN A 288 10.81 -16.16 -2.55
C GLN A 288 12.27 -16.10 -3.02
N ASN A 289 13.18 -16.85 -2.39
CA ASN A 289 14.61 -16.78 -2.69
C ASN A 289 14.92 -17.13 -4.16
N ASP A 290 14.23 -18.12 -4.72
CA ASP A 290 14.51 -18.62 -6.08
C ASP A 290 13.74 -17.87 -7.17
N ALA A 291 12.85 -16.94 -6.80
CA ALA A 291 12.08 -16.20 -7.78
C ALA A 291 12.97 -15.24 -8.58
N LYS A 292 12.61 -15.02 -9.85
CA LYS A 292 13.21 -13.98 -10.67
C LYS A 292 12.22 -12.82 -10.78
N PRO A 293 12.41 -11.73 -10.01
CA PRO A 293 11.51 -10.60 -10.07
C PRO A 293 11.65 -9.88 -11.40
N VAL A 294 10.54 -9.29 -11.86
CA VAL A 294 10.47 -8.51 -13.09
C VAL A 294 9.86 -7.16 -12.76
N THR A 295 10.37 -6.06 -13.33
CA THR A 295 9.76 -4.74 -13.13
C THR A 295 8.42 -4.66 -13.86
N LEU A 296 7.50 -3.85 -13.34
CA LEU A 296 6.29 -3.51 -14.07
C LEU A 296 6.63 -2.87 -15.42
N ARG A 297 7.70 -2.07 -15.50
CA ARG A 297 8.20 -1.49 -16.76
C ARG A 297 8.46 -2.57 -17.81
N GLU A 298 9.27 -3.58 -17.48
CA GLU A 298 9.55 -4.71 -18.38
C GLU A 298 8.26 -5.42 -18.80
N ARG A 299 7.34 -5.59 -17.85
CA ARG A 299 6.12 -6.35 -18.06
C ARG A 299 5.07 -5.62 -18.90
N LEU A 300 5.02 -4.28 -18.85
CA LEU A 300 4.17 -3.40 -19.65
C LEU A 300 4.62 -3.27 -21.12
N MET A 301 5.89 -3.57 -21.43
CA MET A 301 6.38 -3.63 -22.81
C MET A 301 5.95 -4.92 -23.52
N GLN A 302 5.46 -5.91 -22.77
CA GLN A 302 4.99 -7.18 -23.30
C GLN A 302 3.47 -7.20 -23.42
N PRO A 303 2.91 -7.93 -24.41
CA PRO A 303 1.48 -8.12 -24.51
C PRO A 303 0.85 -8.63 -23.21
N GLN A 304 -0.39 -8.23 -22.97
CA GLN A 304 -1.17 -8.73 -21.85
C GLN A 304 -1.46 -10.23 -22.06
N THR A 305 -1.06 -11.07 -21.11
CA THR A 305 -1.31 -12.53 -21.15
C THR A 305 -2.06 -13.03 -19.91
N PHE A 306 -2.61 -12.10 -19.12
CA PHE A 306 -3.29 -12.35 -17.85
C PHE A 306 -4.61 -11.58 -17.80
N SER A 307 -5.44 -11.89 -16.80
CA SER A 307 -6.82 -11.38 -16.73
C SER A 307 -6.93 -9.90 -16.37
N LEU A 308 -8.05 -9.27 -16.72
CA LEU A 308 -8.41 -7.93 -16.22
C LEU A 308 -8.41 -7.87 -14.68
N THR A 309 -8.84 -8.98 -14.06
CA THR A 309 -8.85 -9.14 -12.60
C THR A 309 -7.45 -9.01 -12.00
N GLU A 310 -6.43 -9.55 -12.65
CA GLU A 310 -5.04 -9.40 -12.19
C GLU A 310 -4.52 -7.97 -12.37
N ALA A 311 -4.85 -7.28 -13.47
CA ALA A 311 -4.52 -5.86 -13.64
C ALA A 311 -5.15 -4.98 -12.54
N LEU A 312 -6.42 -5.25 -12.23
CA LEU A 312 -7.15 -4.53 -11.19
C LEU A 312 -6.61 -4.86 -9.79
N ASN A 313 -6.23 -6.11 -9.52
CA ASN A 313 -5.59 -6.48 -8.27
C ASN A 313 -4.21 -5.83 -8.11
N LEU A 314 -3.41 -5.77 -9.17
CA LEU A 314 -2.15 -5.02 -9.17
C LEU A 314 -2.38 -3.54 -8.82
N SER A 315 -3.40 -2.92 -9.43
CA SER A 315 -3.79 -1.53 -9.15
C SER A 315 -4.15 -1.33 -7.67
N ARG A 316 -4.90 -2.27 -7.07
CA ARG A 316 -5.27 -2.23 -5.65
C ARG A 316 -4.06 -2.39 -4.74
N HIS A 317 -3.17 -3.35 -5.03
CA HIS A 317 -1.96 -3.56 -4.25
C HIS A 317 -1.05 -2.34 -4.28
N LEU A 318 -0.88 -1.71 -5.44
CA LEU A 318 -0.07 -0.50 -5.57
C LEU A 318 -0.67 0.67 -4.77
N ALA A 319 -2.00 0.91 -4.88
CA ALA A 319 -2.67 1.92 -4.10
C ALA A 319 -2.59 1.64 -2.57
N GLY A 320 -2.70 0.36 -2.18
CA GLY A 320 -2.49 -0.09 -0.80
C GLY A 320 -1.10 0.24 -0.29
N ALA A 321 -0.05 -0.09 -1.06
CA ALA A 321 1.34 0.22 -0.72
C ALA A 321 1.57 1.72 -0.49
N VAL A 322 1.02 2.57 -1.37
CA VAL A 322 1.08 4.03 -1.21
C VAL A 322 0.36 4.49 0.07
N SER A 323 -0.81 3.91 0.36
CA SER A 323 -1.55 4.17 1.60
C SER A 323 -0.70 3.87 2.85
N TYR A 324 0.00 2.74 2.87
CA TYR A 324 0.90 2.38 3.97
C TYR A 324 2.09 3.34 4.07
N VAL A 325 2.73 3.71 2.95
CA VAL A 325 3.82 4.71 2.96
C VAL A 325 3.36 6.03 3.60
N HIS A 326 2.17 6.51 3.23
CA HIS A 326 1.59 7.72 3.80
C HIS A 326 1.20 7.55 5.27
N ALA A 327 0.69 6.37 5.66
CA ALA A 327 0.42 6.02 7.06
C ALA A 327 1.69 6.04 7.92
N TYR A 328 2.84 5.59 7.40
CA TYR A 328 4.13 5.69 8.10
C TYR A 328 4.75 7.11 8.10
N HIS A 329 4.01 8.11 7.60
CA HIS A 329 4.43 9.50 7.49
C HIS A 329 5.67 9.70 6.61
N PHE A 330 5.70 8.98 5.49
CA PHE A 330 6.70 9.16 4.45
C PHE A 330 6.06 9.60 3.13
N VAL A 331 6.90 10.16 2.28
CA VAL A 331 6.62 10.36 0.86
C VAL A 331 7.63 9.57 0.04
N HIS A 332 7.15 8.84 -0.97
CA HIS A 332 7.96 7.91 -1.75
C HIS A 332 8.83 8.64 -2.79
N LYS A 333 8.27 9.64 -3.49
CA LYS A 333 8.95 10.49 -4.49
C LYS A 333 9.41 9.84 -5.78
N ASN A 334 9.37 8.52 -5.85
CA ASN A 334 9.85 7.76 -7.00
C ASN A 334 8.87 6.62 -7.39
N ILE A 335 7.56 6.87 -7.35
CA ILE A 335 6.57 5.88 -7.78
C ILE A 335 6.54 5.86 -9.32
N ARG A 336 6.97 4.74 -9.89
CA ARG A 336 7.10 4.51 -11.34
C ARG A 336 7.20 3.00 -11.63
N PRO A 337 6.90 2.53 -12.86
CA PRO A 337 6.94 1.11 -13.20
C PRO A 337 8.27 0.40 -12.96
N GLU A 338 9.40 1.11 -12.98
CA GLU A 338 10.74 0.59 -12.69
C GLU A 338 10.95 0.22 -11.21
N ASN A 339 10.12 0.77 -10.34
CA ASN A 339 10.18 0.60 -8.88
C ASN A 339 9.06 -0.31 -8.35
N ILE A 340 8.28 -0.92 -9.24
CA ILE A 340 7.25 -1.90 -8.88
C ILE A 340 7.76 -3.26 -9.33
N LEU A 341 8.14 -4.11 -8.39
CA LEU A 341 8.62 -5.46 -8.68
C LEU A 341 7.49 -6.47 -8.60
N LEU A 342 7.37 -7.26 -9.65
CA LEU A 342 6.45 -8.37 -9.77
C LEU A 342 7.19 -9.68 -9.51
N PHE A 343 6.51 -10.61 -8.83
CA PHE A 343 6.97 -11.96 -8.56
C PHE A 343 5.97 -12.95 -9.19
N PRO A 344 6.09 -13.22 -10.50
CA PRO A 344 5.19 -14.14 -11.21
C PRO A 344 5.20 -15.53 -10.57
N LYS A 345 4.01 -16.16 -10.47
CA LYS A 345 3.88 -17.51 -9.88
C LYS A 345 4.44 -18.62 -10.79
N ASN A 346 4.44 -18.38 -12.10
CA ASN A 346 4.82 -19.37 -13.11
C ASN A 346 5.79 -18.74 -14.11
N GLU A 347 6.74 -19.54 -14.60
CA GLU A 347 7.69 -19.12 -15.65
C GLU A 347 7.02 -18.71 -16.96
N SER A 348 5.78 -19.16 -17.21
CA SER A 348 4.98 -18.80 -18.38
C SER A 348 4.49 -17.35 -18.39
N ASN A 349 4.72 -16.58 -17.33
CA ASN A 349 4.28 -15.18 -17.18
C ASN A 349 2.78 -14.95 -17.40
N THR A 350 1.96 -16.00 -17.29
CA THR A 350 0.49 -15.95 -17.43
C THR A 350 -0.21 -15.44 -16.17
N SER A 351 0.55 -15.19 -15.10
CA SER A 351 0.06 -14.54 -13.89
C SER A 351 1.06 -13.49 -13.41
N LEU A 352 0.56 -12.36 -12.91
CA LEU A 352 1.40 -11.29 -12.35
C LEU A 352 2.00 -11.67 -10.99
N GLY A 353 1.38 -12.61 -10.28
CA GLY A 353 1.79 -13.00 -8.93
C GLY A 353 1.67 -11.86 -7.91
N SER A 354 2.65 -11.72 -7.02
CA SER A 354 2.69 -10.65 -6.01
C SER A 354 3.47 -9.43 -6.52
N ALA A 355 3.11 -8.25 -6.02
CA ALA A 355 3.70 -6.99 -6.45
C ALA A 355 4.14 -6.16 -5.23
N TYR A 356 5.33 -5.58 -5.31
CA TYR A 356 5.89 -4.79 -4.23
C TYR A 356 6.47 -3.47 -4.72
N LEU A 357 6.19 -2.41 -3.99
CA LEU A 357 6.79 -1.09 -4.21
C LEU A 357 8.17 -1.04 -3.53
N LEU A 358 9.18 -0.69 -4.32
CA LEU A 358 10.56 -0.43 -3.95
C LEU A 358 10.99 0.94 -4.49
N GLY A 359 12.28 1.22 -4.59
CA GLY A 359 12.77 2.52 -5.05
C GLY A 359 12.77 3.56 -3.94
N PHE A 360 13.01 3.09 -2.71
CA PHE A 360 13.30 3.94 -1.54
C PHE A 360 14.73 4.51 -1.62
N ASP A 361 15.19 4.89 -2.81
CA ASP A 361 16.43 5.63 -3.01
C ASP A 361 16.21 7.16 -2.97
N SER A 362 14.96 7.60 -3.13
CA SER A 362 14.56 9.02 -3.17
C SER A 362 13.51 9.40 -2.12
N PHE A 363 13.19 8.52 -1.17
CA PHE A 363 12.17 8.77 -0.14
C PHE A 363 12.60 9.87 0.84
N ARG A 364 11.63 10.44 1.56
CA ARG A 364 11.93 11.36 2.67
C ARG A 364 10.86 11.35 3.75
N SER A 365 11.26 11.62 4.99
CA SER A 365 10.33 12.03 6.04
C SER A 365 9.72 13.40 5.71
N VAL A 366 8.42 13.56 5.99
CA VAL A 366 7.65 14.79 5.71
C VAL A 366 8.17 16.00 6.52
N ASN A 367 8.84 15.75 7.65
CA ASN A 367 9.34 16.76 8.58
C ASN A 367 10.67 17.41 8.17
N PHE A 368 11.34 16.91 7.12
CA PHE A 368 12.63 17.43 6.68
C PHE A 368 12.51 18.40 5.50
N GLN A 369 13.43 19.37 5.42
CA GLN A 369 13.46 20.37 4.34
C GLN A 369 13.46 19.70 2.97
N THR A 370 12.53 20.10 2.09
CA THR A 370 12.54 19.64 0.71
C THR A 370 13.76 20.22 0.01
N LEU A 371 14.70 19.37 -0.39
CA LEU A 371 15.69 19.74 -1.39
C LEU A 371 14.90 20.05 -2.67
N PHE A 372 15.00 21.29 -3.13
CA PHE A 372 14.40 21.74 -4.38
C PHE A 372 15.20 21.27 -5.60
N GLU A 373 16.21 20.42 -5.41
CA GLU A 373 16.92 19.76 -6.51
C GLU A 373 15.96 18.80 -7.23
N GLY A 374 15.77 19.04 -8.52
CA GLY A 374 15.10 18.10 -9.43
C GLY A 374 16.08 17.58 -10.49
N ASP A 375 15.58 16.79 -11.43
CA ASP A 375 16.31 16.40 -12.64
C ASP A 375 15.52 16.78 -13.90
N ILE A 376 16.22 16.76 -15.03
CA ILE A 376 15.65 17.08 -16.35
C ILE A 376 15.37 15.82 -17.17
N THR A 377 15.42 14.62 -16.57
CA THR A 377 15.12 13.40 -17.32
C THR A 377 13.63 13.37 -17.61
N TRP A 378 13.28 13.31 -18.89
CA TRP A 378 11.89 13.44 -19.31
C TRP A 378 11.06 12.25 -18.82
N GLU A 379 11.67 11.07 -18.79
CA GLU A 379 11.06 9.81 -18.36
C GLU A 379 10.70 9.83 -16.88
N GLY A 380 11.53 10.47 -16.04
CA GLY A 380 11.21 10.68 -14.62
C GLY A 380 10.13 11.74 -14.43
N ASN A 381 10.20 12.82 -15.22
CA ASN A 381 9.24 13.92 -15.16
C ASN A 381 7.82 13.52 -15.58
N LEU A 382 7.66 12.49 -16.42
CA LEU A 382 6.35 11.93 -16.75
C LEU A 382 5.54 11.52 -15.49
N TYR A 383 6.21 10.98 -14.49
CA TYR A 383 5.61 10.52 -13.23
C TYR A 383 5.58 11.60 -12.15
N ARG A 384 6.11 12.79 -12.41
CA ARG A 384 6.14 13.90 -11.45
C ARG A 384 5.12 14.96 -11.84
N HIS A 385 4.44 15.49 -10.84
CA HIS A 385 3.52 16.61 -11.03
C HIS A 385 4.23 17.81 -11.68
N PRO A 386 3.58 18.56 -12.59
CA PRO A 386 4.18 19.71 -13.27
C PRO A 386 4.90 20.72 -12.36
N GLY A 387 4.35 21.03 -11.19
CA GLY A 387 4.97 21.95 -10.21
C GLY A 387 6.30 21.46 -9.61
N ARG A 388 6.61 20.18 -9.79
CA ARG A 388 7.82 19.51 -9.30
C ARG A 388 8.81 19.13 -10.41
N GLN A 389 8.52 19.48 -11.66
CA GLN A 389 9.41 19.23 -12.80
C GLN A 389 10.49 20.32 -12.93
N GLY A 390 11.65 19.94 -13.48
CA GLY A 390 12.76 20.85 -13.77
C GLY A 390 13.90 20.82 -12.74
N LEU A 391 14.99 21.53 -13.04
CA LEU A 391 16.21 21.56 -12.21
C LEU A 391 15.98 22.11 -10.80
N ARG A 392 14.98 22.96 -10.65
CA ARG A 392 14.51 23.47 -9.37
C ARG A 392 13.02 23.25 -9.29
N ALA A 393 12.58 22.45 -8.33
CA ALA A 393 11.16 22.32 -8.05
C ALA A 393 10.60 23.65 -7.55
N HIS A 394 9.35 23.95 -7.90
CA HIS A 394 8.68 25.18 -7.47
C HIS A 394 7.99 24.99 -6.12
N ASP A 395 7.40 23.81 -5.90
CA ASP A 395 6.57 23.54 -4.73
C ASP A 395 7.30 22.69 -3.68
N LYS A 396 6.89 22.75 -2.41
CA LYS A 396 7.32 21.77 -1.38
C LYS A 396 6.73 20.39 -1.73
N TYR A 397 7.46 19.30 -1.47
CA TYR A 397 6.92 17.97 -1.72
C TYR A 397 5.87 17.60 -0.65
N VAL A 398 4.61 17.42 -1.08
CA VAL A 398 3.50 16.86 -0.30
C VAL A 398 3.07 15.46 -0.78
N MET A 399 2.27 14.74 0.01
CA MET A 399 1.81 13.37 -0.28
C MET A 399 1.04 13.25 -1.61
N GLN A 400 0.31 14.29 -2.02
CA GLN A 400 -0.45 14.31 -3.27
C GLN A 400 0.45 14.15 -4.51
N HIS A 401 1.74 14.51 -4.43
CA HIS A 401 2.66 14.23 -5.52
C HIS A 401 2.84 12.72 -5.75
N ASP A 402 2.84 11.91 -4.69
CA ASP A 402 2.83 10.45 -4.83
C ASP A 402 1.49 9.96 -5.41
N VAL A 403 0.39 10.63 -5.08
CA VAL A 403 -0.95 10.33 -5.62
C VAL A 403 -1.00 10.61 -7.13
N TYR A 404 -0.40 11.71 -7.59
CA TYR A 404 -0.21 11.99 -9.01
C TYR A 404 0.59 10.87 -9.68
N SER A 405 1.76 10.52 -9.14
CA SER A 405 2.61 9.45 -9.68
C SER A 405 1.87 8.11 -9.75
N LEU A 406 1.09 7.78 -8.72
CA LEU A 406 0.20 6.62 -8.70
C LEU A 406 -0.82 6.69 -9.85
N GLY A 407 -1.44 7.84 -10.09
CA GLY A 407 -2.37 8.05 -11.20
C GLY A 407 -1.76 7.72 -12.57
N VAL A 408 -0.51 8.10 -12.80
CA VAL A 408 0.22 7.76 -14.04
C VAL A 408 0.46 6.24 -14.13
N CYS A 409 0.89 5.59 -13.05
CA CYS A 409 1.07 4.13 -13.04
C CYS A 409 -0.25 3.38 -13.24
N LEU A 410 -1.35 3.82 -12.61
CA LEU A 410 -2.68 3.23 -12.80
C LEU A 410 -3.16 3.39 -14.24
N LEU A 411 -2.87 4.52 -14.88
CA LEU A 411 -3.18 4.71 -16.31
C LEU A 411 -2.43 3.69 -17.18
N GLU A 412 -1.13 3.50 -16.97
CA GLU A 412 -0.36 2.48 -17.71
C GLU A 412 -0.87 1.07 -17.45
N ILE A 413 -1.19 0.72 -16.21
CA ILE A 413 -1.75 -0.58 -15.84
C ILE A 413 -3.11 -0.80 -16.51
N GLY A 414 -3.97 0.21 -16.50
CA GLY A 414 -5.33 0.12 -17.07
C GLY A 414 -5.35 0.06 -18.60
N LEU A 415 -4.39 0.70 -19.27
CA LEU A 415 -4.19 0.55 -20.72
C LEU A 415 -3.41 -0.71 -21.08
N TRP A 416 -2.66 -1.24 -20.10
CA TRP A 416 -1.63 -2.24 -20.26
C TRP A 416 -0.64 -1.88 -21.38
N ALA A 417 -0.06 -0.69 -21.29
CA ALA A 417 0.91 -0.19 -22.26
C ALA A 417 1.96 0.68 -21.58
N SER A 418 3.21 0.48 -21.95
CA SER A 418 4.34 1.27 -21.45
C SER A 418 4.38 2.65 -22.10
N PHE A 419 4.50 3.70 -21.29
CA PHE A 419 4.75 5.08 -21.74
C PHE A 419 6.21 5.42 -21.95
N VAL A 420 7.13 4.58 -21.46
CA VAL A 420 8.57 4.68 -21.71
C VAL A 420 9.04 3.39 -22.35
N GLN A 421 9.82 3.48 -23.42
CA GLN A 421 10.42 2.35 -24.12
C GLN A 421 11.95 2.45 -24.05
N HIS A 422 12.62 1.29 -24.06
CA HIS A 422 14.08 1.17 -23.94
C HIS A 422 14.67 0.34 -25.08
N ASP A 423 14.20 0.57 -26.31
CA ASP A 423 14.67 -0.11 -27.53
C ASP A 423 15.95 0.57 -28.07
N GLY A 424 16.99 0.62 -27.24
CA GLY A 424 18.23 1.37 -27.49
C GLY A 424 18.26 2.67 -26.68
N GLU A 425 17.83 3.78 -27.29
CA GLU A 425 17.66 5.05 -26.57
C GLU A 425 16.27 5.14 -25.90
N THR A 426 16.22 5.72 -24.70
CA THR A 426 14.98 5.90 -23.95
C THR A 426 14.05 6.84 -24.70
N SER A 427 12.88 6.34 -25.11
CA SER A 427 11.90 7.08 -25.92
C SER A 427 10.47 6.95 -25.38
N PRO A 428 9.57 7.90 -25.66
CA PRO A 428 8.16 7.77 -25.32
C PRO A 428 7.52 6.59 -26.04
N GLY A 429 6.74 5.79 -25.31
CA GLY A 429 6.02 4.66 -25.88
C GLY A 429 4.86 5.09 -26.77
N GLU A 430 4.54 4.28 -27.77
CA GLU A 430 3.50 4.56 -28.78
C GLU A 430 2.14 4.90 -28.15
N ALA A 431 1.78 4.23 -27.04
CA ALA A 431 0.51 4.47 -26.34
C ALA A 431 0.40 5.85 -25.70
N LEU A 432 1.52 6.52 -25.41
CA LEU A 432 1.53 7.89 -24.92
C LEU A 432 1.19 8.88 -26.03
N GLY A 433 1.54 8.57 -27.29
CA GLY A 433 1.27 9.45 -28.43
C GLY A 433 1.98 10.81 -28.38
N LEU A 434 3.13 10.86 -27.70
CA LEU A 434 3.99 12.06 -27.58
C LEU A 434 5.41 11.75 -28.08
N THR A 435 6.16 12.80 -28.38
CA THR A 435 7.57 12.72 -28.78
C THR A 435 8.48 13.34 -27.71
N VAL A 436 9.78 13.06 -27.76
CA VAL A 436 10.76 13.67 -26.83
C VAL A 436 10.72 15.20 -26.91
N GLU A 437 10.46 15.76 -28.08
CA GLU A 437 10.36 17.21 -28.30
C GLU A 437 9.23 17.86 -27.50
N ASP A 438 8.15 17.13 -27.24
CA ASP A 438 7.02 17.62 -26.44
C ASP A 438 7.39 17.82 -24.97
N PHE A 439 8.40 17.09 -24.49
CA PHE A 439 8.98 17.27 -23.15
C PHE A 439 10.04 18.40 -23.13
N GLY A 440 10.74 18.63 -24.25
CA GLY A 440 11.76 19.69 -24.36
C GLY A 440 11.20 21.11 -24.20
N LYS A 441 9.99 21.36 -24.71
CA LYS A 441 9.27 22.66 -24.58
C LYS A 441 9.03 23.07 -23.12
N ILE A 442 9.00 22.11 -22.20
CA ILE A 442 8.79 22.33 -20.75
C ILE A 442 10.07 22.84 -20.09
N GLN A 443 11.24 22.42 -20.58
CA GLN A 443 12.54 22.71 -19.98
C GLN A 443 13.04 24.14 -20.30
N GLU A 444 12.66 24.69 -21.46
CA GLU A 444 13.15 26.00 -21.92
C GLU A 444 12.52 27.21 -21.21
N THR A 445 11.28 27.08 -20.73
CA THR A 445 10.52 28.22 -20.18
C THR A 445 10.69 28.42 -18.68
N GLY A 446 11.24 27.42 -17.96
CA GLY A 446 11.42 27.44 -16.51
C GLY A 446 10.13 27.47 -15.69
N LYS A 447 8.96 27.43 -16.32
CA LYS A 447 7.64 27.44 -15.68
C LYS A 447 6.99 26.05 -15.74
N PRO A 448 6.25 25.64 -14.70
CA PRO A 448 5.44 24.41 -14.76
C PRO A 448 4.50 24.44 -15.97
N SER A 449 4.53 23.38 -16.79
CA SER A 449 3.60 23.21 -17.90
C SER A 449 2.60 22.12 -17.56
N SER A 450 1.31 22.44 -17.54
CA SER A 450 0.24 21.45 -17.33
C SER A 450 0.07 20.52 -18.53
N PHE A 451 0.73 20.78 -19.66
CA PHE A 451 0.52 20.08 -20.93
C PHE A 451 0.55 18.55 -20.80
N ILE A 452 1.56 18.00 -20.12
CA ILE A 452 1.68 16.55 -19.94
C ILE A 452 0.56 16.01 -19.06
N LYS A 453 0.24 16.67 -17.94
CA LYS A 453 -0.89 16.31 -17.08
C LYS A 453 -2.18 16.29 -17.88
N ASP A 454 -2.48 17.38 -18.59
CA ASP A 454 -3.72 17.56 -19.35
C ASP A 454 -3.82 16.53 -20.50
N HIS A 455 -2.69 16.13 -21.07
CA HIS A 455 -2.62 15.04 -22.03
C HIS A 455 -2.92 13.68 -21.38
N LEU A 456 -2.33 13.36 -20.22
CA LEU A 456 -2.60 12.12 -19.49
C LEU A 456 -4.07 12.03 -19.05
N VAL A 457 -4.68 13.13 -18.60
CA VAL A 457 -6.10 13.19 -18.25
C VAL A 457 -6.99 12.90 -19.48
N ARG A 458 -6.71 13.53 -20.62
CA ARG A 458 -7.43 13.25 -21.88
C ARG A 458 -7.25 11.81 -22.35
N LEU A 459 -6.05 11.26 -22.19
CA LEU A 459 -5.76 9.87 -22.53
C LEU A 459 -6.55 8.91 -21.63
N ALA A 460 -6.57 9.17 -20.32
CA ALA A 460 -7.38 8.42 -19.35
C ALA A 460 -8.86 8.44 -19.74
N GLN A 461 -9.45 9.63 -19.92
CA GLN A 461 -10.86 9.79 -20.25
C GLN A 461 -11.27 9.17 -21.59
N SER A 462 -10.38 9.16 -22.58
CA SER A 462 -10.69 8.65 -23.93
C SER A 462 -10.47 7.15 -24.10
N LYS A 463 -9.53 6.55 -23.36
CA LYS A 463 -9.11 5.16 -23.59
C LYS A 463 -9.47 4.20 -22.45
N LEU A 464 -9.44 4.64 -21.19
CA LEU A 464 -9.72 3.75 -20.06
C LEU A 464 -11.17 3.26 -19.97
N PRO A 465 -12.23 4.03 -20.32
CA PRO A 465 -13.60 3.55 -20.21
C PRO A 465 -13.85 2.22 -20.94
N MET A 466 -13.26 2.09 -22.14
CA MET A 466 -13.38 0.88 -22.96
C MET A 466 -12.50 -0.30 -22.48
N LYS A 467 -11.54 -0.05 -21.57
CA LYS A 467 -10.57 -1.05 -21.10
C LYS A 467 -10.85 -1.52 -19.67
N MET A 468 -11.12 -0.58 -18.78
CA MET A 468 -11.27 -0.79 -17.33
C MET A 468 -12.61 -0.29 -16.78
N GLY A 469 -13.43 0.38 -17.60
CA GLY A 469 -14.70 0.97 -17.21
C GLY A 469 -14.61 2.35 -16.55
N ASP A 470 -15.77 2.97 -16.36
CA ASP A 470 -15.87 4.36 -15.90
C ASP A 470 -15.38 4.56 -14.46
N ARG A 471 -15.62 3.58 -13.58
CA ARG A 471 -15.21 3.66 -12.17
C ARG A 471 -13.69 3.70 -12.02
N TYR A 472 -12.97 2.87 -12.78
CA TYR A 472 -11.50 2.89 -12.78
C TYR A 472 -10.98 4.20 -13.37
N THR A 473 -11.59 4.64 -14.48
CA THR A 473 -11.24 5.91 -15.14
C THR A 473 -11.39 7.08 -14.18
N ALA A 474 -12.49 7.15 -13.43
CA ALA A 474 -12.73 8.20 -12.45
C ALA A 474 -11.65 8.24 -11.37
N VAL A 475 -11.20 7.09 -10.87
CA VAL A 475 -10.07 7.03 -9.91
C VAL A 475 -8.79 7.58 -10.52
N VAL A 476 -8.43 7.14 -11.74
CA VAL A 476 -7.20 7.60 -12.40
C VAL A 476 -7.22 9.12 -12.60
N VAL A 477 -8.35 9.68 -13.06
CA VAL A 477 -8.51 11.13 -13.22
C VAL A 477 -8.43 11.85 -11.87
N THR A 478 -9.08 11.31 -10.83
CA THR A 478 -9.02 11.85 -9.47
C THR A 478 -7.58 11.93 -8.96
N CYS A 479 -6.74 10.92 -9.25
CA CYS A 479 -5.32 10.93 -8.91
C CYS A 479 -4.51 11.96 -9.73
N LEU A 480 -4.73 12.04 -11.04
CA LEU A 480 -4.00 12.97 -11.91
C LEU A 480 -4.32 14.44 -11.63
N CYS A 481 -5.52 14.73 -11.13
CA CYS A 481 -6.00 16.07 -10.79
C CYS A 481 -5.92 16.38 -9.28
N CYS A 482 -5.28 15.55 -8.46
CA CYS A 482 -5.32 15.65 -6.98
C CYS A 482 -4.76 16.96 -6.38
N LEU A 483 -4.06 17.76 -7.19
CA LEU A 483 -3.48 19.06 -6.82
C LEU A 483 -4.13 20.23 -7.57
N ASP A 484 -5.21 19.98 -8.33
CA ASP A 484 -5.90 21.03 -9.07
C ASP A 484 -6.83 21.82 -8.14
N GLU A 485 -6.88 23.15 -8.30
CA GLU A 485 -7.66 24.05 -7.43
C GLU A 485 -9.17 23.76 -7.45
N ASP A 486 -9.68 23.22 -8.56
CA ASP A 486 -11.08 22.83 -8.74
C ASP A 486 -11.38 21.39 -8.30
N ASN A 487 -10.40 20.68 -7.73
CA ASN A 487 -10.59 19.33 -7.25
C ASN A 487 -11.05 19.29 -5.77
N ASP A 488 -12.37 19.29 -5.61
CA ASP A 488 -13.03 19.14 -4.30
C ASP A 488 -12.73 17.79 -3.59
N ASP A 489 -12.22 16.76 -4.30
CA ASP A 489 -11.95 15.45 -3.70
C ASP A 489 -10.75 15.50 -2.74
N PHE A 490 -9.76 16.37 -2.97
CA PHE A 490 -8.58 16.55 -2.11
C PHE A 490 -8.53 17.91 -1.37
N GLY A 491 -9.44 18.84 -1.70
CA GLY A 491 -9.67 20.13 -1.01
C GLY A 491 -8.68 21.25 -1.38
N GLU A 492 -8.93 22.48 -0.91
CA GLU A 492 -8.10 23.66 -1.17
C GLU A 492 -6.72 23.57 -0.47
N GLU A 493 -5.71 24.30 -0.97
CA GLU A 493 -4.35 24.35 -0.40
C GLU A 493 -4.31 24.66 1.12
N SER A 494 -5.31 25.35 1.65
CA SER A 494 -5.42 25.65 3.09
C SER A 494 -5.73 24.42 3.95
N ASP A 495 -6.45 23.43 3.41
CA ASP A 495 -6.71 22.14 4.06
C ASP A 495 -5.49 21.20 4.01
N MET A 496 -4.49 21.52 3.19
CA MET A 496 -3.28 20.72 2.97
C MET A 496 -2.20 20.91 4.06
N ARG A 497 -2.55 21.61 5.14
CA ARG A 497 -1.64 21.98 6.24
C ARG A 497 -2.09 21.44 7.59
N ASP A 498 -2.68 20.24 7.66
CA ASP A 498 -2.62 19.55 8.93
C ASP A 498 -1.14 19.18 9.16
N ASP A 499 -0.54 19.67 10.26
CA ASP A 499 0.92 19.59 10.48
C ASP A 499 1.47 18.16 10.36
N ASP A 500 0.61 17.15 10.50
CA ASP A 500 0.92 15.73 10.42
C ASP A 500 0.57 15.05 9.06
N GLY A 501 -0.13 15.69 8.12
CA GLY A 501 -0.53 15.07 6.83
C GLY A 501 -1.49 13.88 6.97
N ILE A 502 -2.23 13.78 8.07
CA ILE A 502 -3.19 12.71 8.37
C ILE A 502 -4.44 12.87 7.49
N LEU A 503 -4.93 14.09 7.32
CA LEU A 503 -6.13 14.40 6.54
C LEU A 503 -5.96 13.98 5.08
N ILE A 504 -4.79 14.19 4.49
CA ILE A 504 -4.50 13.78 3.11
C ILE A 504 -4.51 12.24 2.99
N GLY A 505 -3.92 11.53 3.94
CA GLY A 505 -3.98 10.06 3.97
C GLY A 505 -5.41 9.53 4.11
N VAL A 506 -6.21 10.17 4.96
CA VAL A 506 -7.64 9.89 5.13
C VAL A 506 -8.40 10.13 3.82
N LYS A 507 -8.21 11.29 3.16
CA LYS A 507 -8.82 11.57 1.84
C LYS A 507 -8.39 10.56 0.78
N PHE A 508 -7.12 10.17 0.73
CA PHE A 508 -6.61 9.16 -0.19
C PHE A 508 -7.34 7.82 -0.02
N ILE A 509 -7.55 7.37 1.21
CA ILE A 509 -8.29 6.14 1.49
C ILE A 509 -9.72 6.22 0.96
N GLY A 510 -10.44 7.30 1.27
CA GLY A 510 -11.83 7.46 0.83
C GLY A 510 -11.99 7.62 -0.68
N LYS A 511 -11.11 8.39 -1.33
CA LYS A 511 -11.26 8.79 -2.75
C LYS A 511 -10.60 7.84 -3.73
N VAL A 512 -9.54 7.14 -3.33
CA VAL A 512 -8.76 6.27 -4.21
C VAL A 512 -8.92 4.82 -3.78
N LEU A 513 -8.52 4.49 -2.54
CA LEU A 513 -8.43 3.09 -2.11
C LEU A 513 -9.79 2.42 -2.03
N MET A 514 -10.79 3.06 -1.42
CA MET A 514 -12.16 2.56 -1.33
C MET A 514 -12.79 2.41 -2.72
N ARG A 515 -12.71 3.44 -3.57
CA ARG A 515 -13.30 3.40 -4.94
C ARG A 515 -12.70 2.27 -5.79
N LEU A 516 -11.37 2.05 -5.77
CA LEU A 516 -10.73 0.90 -6.44
C LEU A 516 -11.21 -0.45 -5.88
N ASN A 517 -11.42 -0.48 -4.56
CA ASN A 517 -11.95 -1.62 -3.84
C ASN A 517 -13.49 -1.73 -3.85
N GLU A 518 -14.18 -0.97 -4.70
CA GLU A 518 -15.60 -1.20 -5.02
C GLU A 518 -15.80 -1.76 -6.43
N ILE A 519 -14.79 -1.70 -7.29
CA ILE A 519 -14.88 -2.20 -8.67
C ILE A 519 -15.02 -3.73 -8.65
N SER A 520 -16.03 -4.28 -9.31
CA SER A 520 -16.19 -5.73 -9.52
C SER A 520 -16.13 -6.01 -11.02
N ILE A 521 -15.50 -7.12 -11.41
CA ILE A 521 -15.40 -7.58 -12.80
C ILE A 521 -16.40 -8.70 -13.03
#